data_AF-A0A957K1W7-F1
#
_entry.id   AF-A0A957K1W7-F1
#
_cell.length_a   1.000
_cell.length_b   1.000
_cell.length_c   1.000
_cell.angle_alpha   90.00
_cell.angle_beta   90.00
_cell.angle_gamma   90.00
#
_symmetry.space_group_name_H-M   'P 1'
#
loop_
_entity.id
_entity.type
_entity.pdbx_description
1 polymer ?
#
loop_
_entity_poly.entity_id
_entity_poly.type
_entity_poly.pdbx_seq_one_letter_code
_entity_poly.pdbx_strand_id
1 'polypeptide(L)'
;WRVSESLTADIDIAHFGAEDLVDAVVYWRLEDGQGTAVQSGNLAPQTIVTGELNHCGKIEVSLAGCTPAQMYSLVVGVNGNEAENDWAVWLFADELAPAVADDLLITHSLDEAALAHLARGGKALYLVPPAEVKVASQIGFSSLFWNTSWTRGQVPHTLGIVCDPAHPLFAHFPTDYHSDWQWWELIHGSEAMVLDGLAESLRPLIQPIDTWFEARRLGLLFEAQVNGGSLLVCSMDLENNMDDRLVARQMWFSLMNYLASDAFAPENVVAVEQIEGIVTAS
;
A
#
# COMPACT_ATOMS: atom_id res chain seq x y z
N TRP A 1 -5.38 -9.72 5.68
CA TRP A 1 -5.92 -10.64 6.70
C TRP A 1 -5.23 -10.41 8.02
N ARG A 2 -5.91 -10.67 9.14
CA ARG A 2 -5.27 -10.84 10.45
C ARG A 2 -4.71 -12.26 10.58
N VAL A 3 -3.65 -12.44 11.35
CA VAL A 3 -3.06 -13.78 11.59
C VAL A 3 -3.96 -14.69 12.43
N SER A 4 -4.93 -14.17 13.19
CA SER A 4 -5.93 -15.00 13.88
C SER A 4 -7.05 -15.54 12.97
N GLU A 5 -7.14 -15.06 11.72
CA GLU A 5 -8.19 -15.44 10.78
C GLU A 5 -7.86 -16.75 10.04
N SER A 6 -8.83 -17.27 9.29
CA SER A 6 -8.61 -18.37 8.33
C SER A 6 -8.96 -17.87 6.93
N LEU A 7 -8.04 -18.10 5.98
CA LEU A 7 -8.27 -17.84 4.58
C LEU A 7 -9.12 -18.96 4.00
N THR A 8 -10.22 -18.60 3.37
CA THR A 8 -11.13 -19.55 2.71
C THR A 8 -11.24 -19.20 1.24
N ALA A 9 -11.07 -20.17 0.35
CA ALA A 9 -11.16 -19.96 -1.10
C ALA A 9 -11.81 -21.16 -1.81
N ASP A 10 -12.64 -20.87 -2.79
CA ASP A 10 -13.07 -21.84 -3.80
C ASP A 10 -12.03 -21.88 -4.91
N ILE A 11 -11.62 -23.09 -5.31
CA ILE A 11 -10.60 -23.32 -6.31
C ILE A 11 -11.28 -23.81 -7.59
N ASP A 12 -11.21 -22.99 -8.63
CA ASP A 12 -11.69 -23.33 -9.96
C ASP A 12 -10.52 -23.36 -10.95
N ILE A 13 -10.52 -24.33 -11.87
CA ILE A 13 -9.49 -24.46 -12.91
C ILE A 13 -10.14 -24.36 -14.29
N ALA A 14 -9.66 -23.39 -15.07
CA ALA A 14 -9.96 -23.27 -16.48
C ALA A 14 -8.83 -23.90 -17.29
N HIS A 15 -9.09 -25.06 -17.91
CA HIS A 15 -8.11 -25.81 -18.69
C HIS A 15 -8.45 -25.74 -20.18
N PHE A 16 -7.52 -25.24 -21.00
CA PHE A 16 -7.67 -25.15 -22.46
C PHE A 16 -6.58 -25.93 -23.20
N GLY A 17 -6.12 -27.04 -22.61
CA GLY A 17 -5.17 -27.96 -23.24
C GLY A 17 -5.79 -28.79 -24.37
N ALA A 18 -5.03 -29.76 -24.90
CA ALA A 18 -5.50 -30.62 -25.98
C ALA A 18 -6.45 -31.73 -25.51
N GLU A 19 -6.29 -32.19 -24.27
CA GLU A 19 -7.01 -33.33 -23.69
C GLU A 19 -7.38 -33.04 -22.23
N ASP A 20 -8.44 -33.70 -21.76
CA ASP A 20 -8.89 -33.64 -20.37
C ASP A 20 -7.83 -34.20 -19.41
N LEU A 21 -7.73 -33.60 -18.23
CA LEU A 21 -6.85 -34.11 -17.18
C LEU A 21 -7.64 -35.10 -16.33
N VAL A 22 -7.48 -36.40 -16.61
CA VAL A 22 -8.16 -37.49 -15.89
C VAL A 22 -7.46 -37.77 -14.57
N ASP A 23 -8.24 -38.01 -13.50
CA ASP A 23 -7.73 -38.26 -12.14
C ASP A 23 -6.75 -37.17 -11.64
N ALA A 24 -6.95 -35.92 -12.10
CA ALA A 24 -6.13 -34.79 -11.77
C ALA A 24 -6.27 -34.44 -10.28
N VAL A 25 -5.12 -34.25 -9.63
CA VAL A 25 -5.04 -33.83 -8.23
C VAL A 25 -4.56 -32.39 -8.18
N VAL A 26 -5.44 -31.49 -7.75
CA VAL A 26 -5.10 -30.09 -7.48
C VAL A 26 -4.45 -30.02 -6.11
N TYR A 27 -3.27 -29.40 -6.05
CA TYR A 27 -2.61 -29.10 -4.80
C TYR A 27 -2.65 -27.59 -4.53
N TRP A 28 -2.46 -27.23 -3.27
CA TRP A 28 -2.27 -25.86 -2.85
C TRP A 28 -1.13 -25.78 -1.83
N ARG A 29 -0.46 -24.63 -1.79
CA ARG A 29 0.57 -24.29 -0.81
C ARG A 29 0.38 -22.84 -0.37
N LEU A 30 0.49 -22.58 0.93
CA LEU A 30 0.70 -21.23 1.43
C LEU A 30 2.20 -21.09 1.69
N GLU A 31 2.86 -20.23 0.93
CA GLU A 31 4.30 -20.01 0.97
C GLU A 31 4.62 -18.68 1.65
N ASP A 32 5.67 -18.66 2.47
CA ASP A 32 6.19 -17.42 3.05
C ASP A 32 6.96 -16.59 2.02
N GLY A 33 7.42 -15.39 2.42
CA GLY A 33 8.20 -14.51 1.54
C GLY A 33 9.55 -15.06 1.07
N GLN A 34 9.96 -16.26 1.51
CA GLN A 34 11.14 -16.97 1.03
C GLN A 34 10.79 -18.14 0.09
N GLY A 35 9.50 -18.33 -0.23
CA GLY A 35 9.01 -19.45 -1.03
C GLY A 35 8.93 -20.77 -0.24
N THR A 36 8.99 -20.73 1.11
CA THR A 36 8.86 -21.93 1.93
C THR A 36 7.39 -22.20 2.21
N ALA A 37 6.90 -23.38 1.82
CA ALA A 37 5.54 -23.79 2.14
C ALA A 37 5.37 -23.97 3.66
N VAL A 38 4.59 -23.07 4.28
CA VAL A 38 4.24 -23.14 5.71
C VAL A 38 3.03 -24.05 5.93
N GLN A 39 2.17 -24.16 4.93
CA GLN A 39 1.03 -25.09 4.89
C GLN A 39 0.80 -25.57 3.45
N SER A 40 0.24 -26.76 3.29
CA SER A 40 -0.09 -27.31 1.97
C SER A 40 -1.16 -28.39 2.06
N GLY A 41 -1.83 -28.67 0.95
CA GLY A 41 -2.79 -29.77 0.87
C GLY A 41 -3.11 -30.16 -0.58
N ASN A 42 -3.94 -31.19 -0.70
CA ASN A 42 -4.46 -31.68 -1.97
C ASN A 42 -5.99 -31.74 -1.91
N LEU A 43 -6.65 -31.38 -3.01
CA LEU A 43 -8.07 -31.62 -3.23
C LEU A 43 -8.29 -33.05 -3.75
N ALA A 44 -9.54 -33.50 -3.72
CA ALA A 44 -9.90 -34.83 -4.21
C ALA A 44 -9.59 -34.95 -5.72
N PRO A 45 -9.13 -36.13 -6.20
CA PRO A 45 -8.93 -36.37 -7.62
C PRO A 45 -10.22 -36.18 -8.41
N GLN A 46 -10.12 -35.56 -9.59
CA GLN A 46 -11.25 -35.37 -10.49
C GLN A 46 -10.79 -35.26 -11.95
N THR A 47 -11.72 -35.38 -12.88
CA THR A 47 -11.46 -35.03 -14.28
C THR A 47 -11.63 -33.52 -14.47
N ILE A 48 -10.57 -32.84 -14.91
CA ILE A 48 -10.64 -31.44 -15.33
C ILE A 48 -10.89 -31.43 -16.84
N VAL A 49 -12.11 -31.03 -17.23
CA VAL A 49 -12.57 -31.03 -18.62
C VAL A 49 -12.01 -29.83 -19.37
N THR A 50 -11.55 -30.09 -20.59
CA THR A 50 -11.01 -29.08 -21.50
C THR A 50 -12.11 -28.14 -22.00
N GLY A 51 -11.81 -26.84 -22.02
CA GLY A 51 -12.71 -25.81 -22.54
C GLY A 51 -13.77 -25.32 -21.54
N GLU A 52 -13.69 -25.77 -20.29
CA GLU A 52 -14.66 -25.46 -19.23
C GLU A 52 -13.99 -24.87 -17.98
N LEU A 53 -14.79 -24.25 -17.12
CA LEU A 53 -14.40 -23.87 -15.76
C LEU A 53 -14.79 -25.00 -14.81
N ASN A 54 -13.80 -25.68 -14.24
CA ASN A 54 -13.99 -26.85 -13.39
C ASN A 54 -13.89 -26.45 -11.92
N HIS A 55 -14.96 -26.63 -11.16
CA HIS A 55 -14.93 -26.41 -9.71
C HIS A 55 -14.22 -27.55 -9.01
N CYS A 56 -13.02 -27.28 -8.48
CA CYS A 56 -12.14 -28.31 -7.95
C CYS A 56 -12.34 -28.58 -6.45
N GLY A 57 -12.93 -27.62 -5.74
CA GLY A 57 -13.26 -27.74 -4.33
C GLY A 57 -12.94 -26.48 -3.55
N LYS A 58 -13.06 -26.56 -2.23
CA LYS A 58 -12.86 -25.45 -1.30
C LYS A 58 -11.69 -25.74 -0.36
N ILE A 59 -10.86 -24.74 -0.11
CA ILE A 59 -9.78 -24.78 0.87
C ILE A 59 -10.08 -23.85 2.04
N GLU A 60 -9.60 -24.25 3.22
CA GLU A 60 -9.59 -23.43 4.44
C GLU A 60 -8.19 -23.54 5.05
N VAL A 61 -7.51 -22.41 5.14
CA VAL A 61 -6.10 -22.30 5.55
C VAL A 61 -6.06 -21.44 6.81
N SER A 62 -5.68 -22.04 7.93
CA SER A 62 -5.53 -21.29 9.19
C SER A 62 -4.30 -20.41 9.10
N LEU A 63 -4.43 -19.11 9.37
CA LEU A 63 -3.30 -18.18 9.34
C LEU A 63 -2.59 -18.11 10.71
N ALA A 64 -3.12 -18.82 11.70
CA ALA A 64 -2.56 -18.87 13.03
C ALA A 64 -1.13 -19.45 13.00
N GLY A 65 -0.19 -18.74 13.64
CA GLY A 65 1.22 -19.10 13.64
C GLY A 65 2.03 -18.56 12.45
N CYS A 66 1.39 -17.91 11.47
CA CYS A 66 2.11 -17.13 10.47
C CYS A 66 2.68 -15.86 11.09
N THR A 67 3.85 -15.44 10.61
CA THR A 67 4.46 -14.16 11.00
C THR A 67 3.68 -13.01 10.34
N PRO A 68 3.19 -12.01 11.10
CA PRO A 68 2.48 -10.85 10.55
C PRO A 68 3.44 -9.85 9.89
N ALA A 69 2.87 -8.82 9.26
CA ALA A 69 3.57 -7.77 8.53
C ALA A 69 4.46 -8.34 7.42
N GLN A 70 3.94 -9.33 6.69
CA GLN A 70 4.60 -9.98 5.55
C GLN A 70 3.58 -10.37 4.47
N MET A 71 4.08 -10.53 3.24
CA MET A 71 3.36 -11.13 2.13
C MET A 71 3.60 -12.64 2.14
N TYR A 72 2.51 -13.41 1.99
CA TYR A 72 2.54 -14.83 1.68
C TYR A 72 1.99 -15.03 0.26
N SER A 73 2.32 -16.15 -0.37
CA SER A 73 1.74 -16.54 -1.65
C SER A 73 0.88 -17.78 -1.48
N LEU A 74 -0.40 -17.69 -1.84
CA LEU A 74 -1.23 -18.87 -2.05
C LEU A 74 -0.93 -19.39 -3.44
N VAL A 75 -0.30 -20.55 -3.55
CA VAL A 75 0.05 -21.20 -4.81
C VAL A 75 -0.89 -22.38 -5.05
N VAL A 76 -1.44 -22.49 -6.25
CA VAL A 76 -2.32 -23.59 -6.67
C VAL A 76 -1.85 -24.14 -8.00
N GLY A 77 -1.78 -25.46 -8.09
CA GLY A 77 -1.38 -26.16 -9.31
C GLY A 77 -1.99 -27.55 -9.41
N VAL A 78 -1.75 -28.22 -10.54
CA VAL A 78 -2.19 -29.60 -10.79
C VAL A 78 -0.98 -30.52 -10.82
N ASN A 79 -1.01 -31.60 -10.05
CA ASN A 79 0.09 -32.57 -9.99
C ASN A 79 0.41 -33.14 -11.39
N GLY A 80 1.69 -33.18 -11.74
CA GLY A 80 2.16 -33.66 -13.04
C GLY A 80 2.03 -32.62 -14.17
N ASN A 81 1.61 -31.39 -13.86
CA ASN A 81 1.65 -30.25 -14.77
C ASN A 81 2.73 -29.25 -14.31
N GLU A 82 3.27 -28.46 -15.24
CA GLU A 82 4.29 -27.43 -14.95
C GLU A 82 3.66 -26.07 -14.60
N ALA A 83 2.36 -25.88 -14.85
CA ALA A 83 1.68 -24.60 -14.61
C ALA A 83 1.13 -24.48 -13.18
N GLU A 84 1.38 -23.32 -12.58
CA GLU A 84 0.91 -22.90 -11.27
C GLU A 84 0.40 -21.45 -11.36
N ASN A 85 -0.60 -21.11 -10.56
CA ASN A 85 -0.99 -19.72 -10.30
C ASN A 85 -0.71 -19.40 -8.84
N ASP A 86 -0.34 -18.16 -8.58
CA ASP A 86 -0.12 -17.65 -7.23
C ASP A 86 -0.87 -16.33 -6.99
N TRP A 87 -1.25 -16.11 -5.73
CA TRP A 87 -1.91 -14.89 -5.27
C TRP A 87 -1.27 -14.37 -3.99
N ALA A 88 -1.00 -13.07 -3.95
CA ALA A 88 -0.48 -12.40 -2.76
C ALA A 88 -1.53 -12.37 -1.64
N VAL A 89 -1.11 -12.78 -0.44
CA VAL A 89 -1.90 -12.80 0.79
C VAL A 89 -1.14 -11.99 1.85
N TRP A 90 -1.62 -10.77 2.09
CA TRP A 90 -0.99 -9.84 3.03
C TRP A 90 -1.50 -10.09 4.46
N LEU A 91 -0.59 -10.44 5.37
CA LEU A 91 -0.92 -10.77 6.76
C LEU A 91 -0.50 -9.65 7.71
N PHE A 92 -1.40 -9.27 8.60
CA PHE A 92 -1.21 -8.21 9.60
C PHE A 92 -1.45 -8.75 11.01
N ALA A 93 -0.84 -8.10 11.99
CA ALA A 93 -1.02 -8.47 13.39
C ALA A 93 -2.45 -8.12 13.84
N ASP A 94 -3.00 -8.91 14.77
CA ASP A 94 -4.31 -8.63 15.36
C ASP A 94 -4.32 -7.32 16.14
N GLU A 95 -3.25 -7.06 16.88
CA GLU A 95 -3.06 -5.89 17.73
C GLU A 95 -1.68 -5.27 17.45
N LEU A 96 -1.63 -3.94 17.48
CA LEU A 96 -0.43 -3.14 17.24
C LEU A 96 -0.39 -2.02 18.28
N ALA A 97 0.80 -1.78 18.84
CA ALA A 97 1.03 -0.72 19.81
C ALA A 97 2.07 0.26 19.23
N PRO A 98 1.66 1.32 18.52
CA PRO A 98 2.60 2.25 17.90
C PRO A 98 3.46 2.95 18.96
N ALA A 99 4.74 3.17 18.63
CA ALA A 99 5.58 4.05 19.43
C ALA A 99 5.05 5.49 19.35
N VAL A 100 5.12 6.24 20.44
CA VAL A 100 4.71 7.64 20.49
C VAL A 100 5.93 8.46 20.88
N ALA A 101 6.36 9.38 20.03
CA ALA A 101 7.43 10.29 20.36
C ALA A 101 6.90 11.41 21.28
N ASP A 102 7.63 11.74 22.35
CA ASP A 102 7.18 12.72 23.35
C ASP A 102 6.92 14.13 22.78
N ASP A 103 7.53 14.49 21.66
CA ASP A 103 7.46 15.82 21.03
C ASP A 103 6.81 15.80 19.63
N LEU A 104 6.06 14.74 19.31
CA LEU A 104 5.33 14.66 18.04
C LEU A 104 4.00 15.41 18.12
N LEU A 105 3.84 16.42 17.28
CA LEU A 105 2.55 17.05 17.00
C LEU A 105 1.88 16.35 15.82
N ILE A 106 0.65 15.87 15.98
CA ILE A 106 -0.20 15.41 14.87
C ILE A 106 -1.22 16.51 14.60
N THR A 107 -1.30 16.99 13.37
CA THR A 107 -2.15 18.11 12.98
C THR A 107 -2.79 17.90 11.61
N HIS A 108 -3.93 18.57 11.39
CA HIS A 108 -4.66 18.62 10.13
C HIS A 108 -4.58 19.98 9.45
N SER A 109 -3.81 20.91 10.01
CA SER A 109 -3.49 22.21 9.40
C SER A 109 -2.12 22.70 9.88
N LEU A 110 -1.48 23.54 9.06
CA LEU A 110 -0.27 24.26 9.46
C LEU A 110 -0.62 25.64 10.04
N ASP A 111 -1.42 25.63 11.09
CA ASP A 111 -1.80 26.84 11.81
C ASP A 111 -0.65 27.46 12.62
N GLU A 112 -0.91 28.59 13.27
CA GLU A 112 0.09 29.28 14.10
C GLU A 112 0.70 28.38 15.20
N ALA A 113 -0.09 27.45 15.76
CA ALA A 113 0.39 26.54 16.79
C ALA A 113 1.34 25.47 16.22
N ALA A 114 1.00 24.89 15.06
CA ALA A 114 1.86 23.95 14.36
C ALA A 114 3.16 24.62 13.90
N LEU A 115 3.09 25.84 13.36
CA LEU A 115 4.27 26.60 12.94
C LEU A 115 5.16 26.98 14.14
N ALA A 116 4.57 27.35 15.28
CA ALA A 116 5.31 27.62 16.51
C ALA A 116 5.95 26.36 17.11
N HIS A 117 5.32 25.19 16.95
CA HIS A 117 5.92 23.90 17.31
C HIS A 117 7.17 23.61 16.49
N LEU A 118 7.05 23.72 15.17
CA LEU A 118 8.18 23.56 14.25
C LEU A 118 9.30 24.60 14.49
N ALA A 119 8.95 25.86 14.77
CA ALA A 119 9.90 26.93 15.09
C ALA A 119 10.85 26.61 16.26
N ARG A 120 10.41 25.74 17.17
CA ARG A 120 11.19 25.30 18.34
C ARG A 120 12.01 24.04 18.07
N GLY A 121 12.04 23.56 16.82
CA GLY A 121 12.73 22.33 16.42
C GLY A 121 11.91 21.05 16.60
N GLY A 122 10.60 21.18 16.84
CA GLY A 122 9.73 20.02 17.11
C GLY A 122 9.48 19.14 15.89
N LYS A 123 8.95 17.94 16.14
CA LYS A 123 8.51 16.99 15.10
C LYS A 123 7.00 17.14 14.87
N ALA A 124 6.56 17.14 13.62
CA ALA A 124 5.13 17.14 13.29
C ALA A 124 4.78 16.15 12.17
N LEU A 125 3.62 15.52 12.32
CA LEU A 125 2.89 14.82 11.25
C LEU A 125 1.71 15.71 10.84
N TYR A 126 1.74 16.18 9.60
CA TYR A 126 0.63 16.89 8.99
C TYR A 126 -0.18 15.92 8.13
N LEU A 127 -1.35 15.54 8.64
CA LEU A 127 -2.36 14.77 7.92
C LEU A 127 -3.23 15.74 7.13
N VAL A 128 -2.86 15.95 5.87
CA VAL A 128 -3.57 16.85 4.97
C VAL A 128 -4.95 16.25 4.66
N PRO A 129 -6.05 16.94 4.98
CA PRO A 129 -7.37 16.48 4.57
C PRO A 129 -7.40 16.35 3.04
N PRO A 130 -7.81 15.20 2.47
CA PRO A 130 -7.81 15.00 1.02
C PRO A 130 -8.60 16.09 0.26
N ALA A 131 -9.72 16.55 0.85
CA ALA A 131 -10.54 17.62 0.31
C ALA A 131 -9.84 18.99 0.22
N GLU A 132 -8.75 19.18 0.96
CA GLU A 132 -7.94 20.40 0.98
C GLU A 132 -6.70 20.29 0.08
N VAL A 133 -6.39 19.12 -0.50
CA VAL A 133 -5.28 18.99 -1.43
C VAL A 133 -5.60 19.73 -2.74
N LYS A 134 -4.64 20.51 -3.26
CA LYS A 134 -4.76 21.12 -4.58
C LYS A 134 -4.52 20.07 -5.67
N VAL A 135 -5.60 19.39 -6.05
CA VAL A 135 -5.56 18.28 -7.01
C VAL A 135 -5.26 18.76 -8.43
N ALA A 136 -4.22 18.20 -9.06
CA ALA A 136 -3.96 18.34 -10.50
C ALA A 136 -3.98 17.00 -11.27
N SER A 137 -3.98 15.87 -10.55
CA SER A 137 -4.04 14.52 -11.11
C SER A 137 -4.87 13.66 -10.16
N GLN A 138 -5.92 13.03 -10.68
CA GLN A 138 -6.81 12.19 -9.87
C GLN A 138 -6.24 10.77 -9.81
N ILE A 139 -5.94 10.30 -8.61
CA ILE A 139 -5.30 9.01 -8.40
C ILE A 139 -6.31 7.87 -8.30
N GLY A 140 -5.80 6.65 -8.43
CA GLY A 140 -6.57 5.44 -8.19
C GLY A 140 -5.66 4.23 -8.14
N PHE A 141 -6.21 3.10 -7.67
CA PHE A 141 -5.46 1.86 -7.54
C PHE A 141 -5.11 1.24 -8.91
N SER A 142 -6.04 1.28 -9.87
CA SER A 142 -5.76 0.83 -11.23
C SER A 142 -4.88 1.84 -11.96
N SER A 143 -4.07 1.37 -12.91
CA SER A 143 -3.40 2.26 -13.85
C SER A 143 -4.39 3.04 -14.72
N LEU A 144 -4.04 4.26 -15.12
CA LEU A 144 -4.81 5.01 -16.10
C LEU A 144 -5.01 4.23 -17.39
N PHE A 145 -6.12 4.50 -18.07
CA PHE A 145 -6.39 3.91 -19.38
C PHE A 145 -5.47 4.51 -20.45
N TRP A 146 -5.07 3.70 -21.44
CA TRP A 146 -4.09 4.09 -22.48
C TRP A 146 -4.51 5.33 -23.30
N ASN A 147 -5.80 5.66 -23.35
CA ASN A 147 -6.31 6.85 -24.03
C ASN A 147 -7.42 7.54 -23.24
N THR A 148 -7.03 8.49 -22.39
CA THR A 148 -7.95 9.31 -21.60
C THR A 148 -8.66 10.37 -22.45
N SER A 149 -8.11 10.77 -23.60
CA SER A 149 -8.75 11.75 -24.49
C SER A 149 -10.10 11.26 -25.02
N TRP A 150 -10.18 9.97 -25.40
CA TRP A 150 -11.40 9.36 -25.92
C TRP A 150 -12.43 9.04 -24.84
N THR A 151 -12.00 8.97 -23.58
CA THR A 151 -12.87 8.74 -22.41
C THR A 151 -13.21 10.03 -21.67
N ARG A 152 -12.92 11.21 -22.27
CA ARG A 152 -13.17 12.54 -21.69
C ARG A 152 -12.45 12.77 -20.35
N GLY A 153 -11.22 12.29 -20.25
CA GLY A 153 -10.40 12.41 -19.04
C GLY A 153 -10.79 11.44 -17.94
N GLN A 154 -11.29 10.24 -18.29
CA GLN A 154 -11.68 9.24 -17.28
C GLN A 154 -10.53 8.95 -16.32
N VAL A 155 -10.91 8.85 -15.05
CA VAL A 155 -10.02 8.61 -13.91
C VAL A 155 -9.79 7.11 -13.75
N PRO A 156 -8.67 6.68 -13.16
CA PRO A 156 -7.58 7.50 -12.64
C PRO A 156 -6.62 8.02 -13.73
N HIS A 157 -5.74 8.95 -13.35
CA HIS A 157 -4.74 9.59 -14.20
C HIS A 157 -3.31 9.12 -13.91
N THR A 158 -3.13 8.21 -12.95
CA THR A 158 -1.82 7.70 -12.50
C THR A 158 -1.55 6.26 -12.93
N LEU A 159 -0.28 5.85 -13.01
CA LEU A 159 0.15 4.51 -13.42
C LEU A 159 0.31 3.51 -12.27
N GLY A 160 0.11 3.94 -11.02
CA GLY A 160 0.40 3.19 -9.80
C GLY A 160 1.25 4.05 -8.86
N ILE A 161 1.88 3.41 -7.86
CA ILE A 161 2.81 4.06 -6.96
C ILE A 161 4.24 3.51 -7.11
N VAL A 162 5.22 4.32 -6.72
CA VAL A 162 6.61 3.91 -6.48
C VAL A 162 7.01 4.28 -5.06
N CYS A 163 7.73 3.39 -4.38
CA CYS A 163 8.38 3.68 -3.10
C CYS A 163 9.70 2.91 -3.01
N ASP A 164 10.51 3.21 -2.00
CA ASP A 164 11.71 2.41 -1.67
C ASP A 164 11.39 1.47 -0.50
N PRO A 165 11.22 0.15 -0.71
CA PRO A 165 10.92 -0.80 0.36
C PRO A 165 11.99 -0.87 1.45
N ALA A 166 13.23 -0.46 1.15
CA ALA A 166 14.31 -0.42 2.12
C ALA A 166 14.26 0.82 3.03
N HIS A 167 13.39 1.80 2.72
CA HIS A 167 13.25 3.00 3.52
C HIS A 167 12.73 2.65 4.94
N PRO A 168 13.29 3.23 6.03
CA PRO A 168 12.91 2.90 7.41
C PRO A 168 11.41 3.05 7.72
N LEU A 169 10.71 3.93 7.01
CA LEU A 169 9.26 4.07 7.04
C LEU A 169 8.51 2.74 6.84
N PHE A 170 9.03 1.83 6.02
CA PHE A 170 8.39 0.57 5.66
C PHE A 170 8.90 -0.63 6.47
N ALA A 171 9.73 -0.41 7.49
CA ALA A 171 10.28 -1.49 8.32
C ALA A 171 9.21 -2.38 8.98
N HIS A 172 8.00 -1.85 9.18
CA HIS A 172 6.85 -2.60 9.68
C HIS A 172 5.65 -2.58 8.73
N PHE A 173 5.82 -2.14 7.49
CA PHE A 173 4.78 -2.18 6.47
C PHE A 173 5.33 -2.93 5.25
N PRO A 174 4.99 -4.21 5.08
CA PRO A 174 5.55 -5.00 4.00
C PRO A 174 5.06 -4.43 2.67
N THR A 175 5.99 -4.15 1.77
CA THR A 175 5.70 -3.63 0.43
C THR A 175 6.82 -3.97 -0.52
N ASP A 176 6.50 -3.98 -1.82
CA ASP A 176 7.49 -3.89 -2.88
C ASP A 176 7.58 -2.44 -3.40
N TYR A 177 8.46 -2.18 -4.36
CA TYR A 177 8.71 -0.85 -4.92
C TYR A 177 7.55 -0.34 -5.80
N HIS A 178 6.50 -1.13 -5.98
CA HIS A 178 5.29 -0.80 -6.75
C HIS A 178 4.02 -1.15 -5.99
N SER A 179 2.87 -0.69 -6.51
CA SER A 179 1.56 -1.01 -5.93
C SER A 179 1.21 -2.50 -6.08
N ASP A 180 0.59 -3.05 -5.04
CA ASP A 180 -0.13 -4.32 -4.97
C ASP A 180 -1.33 -4.13 -4.02
N TRP A 181 -2.20 -5.13 -3.85
CA TRP A 181 -3.52 -5.02 -3.22
C TRP A 181 -3.55 -4.40 -1.83
N GLN A 182 -2.48 -4.51 -1.03
CA GLN A 182 -2.38 -3.82 0.25
C GLN A 182 -2.48 -2.29 0.07
N TRP A 183 -2.02 -1.73 -1.04
CA TRP A 183 -2.11 -0.28 -1.29
C TRP A 183 -3.52 0.23 -1.61
N TRP A 184 -4.46 -0.66 -1.95
CA TRP A 184 -5.81 -0.27 -2.36
C TRP A 184 -6.47 0.65 -1.32
N GLU A 185 -6.42 0.27 -0.04
CA GLU A 185 -7.07 0.99 1.05
C GLU A 185 -6.43 2.35 1.37
N LEU A 186 -5.12 2.49 1.12
CA LEU A 186 -4.38 3.74 1.36
C LEU A 186 -4.55 4.73 0.21
N ILE A 187 -4.62 4.22 -1.02
CA ILE A 187 -4.82 5.04 -2.21
C ILE A 187 -6.26 5.53 -2.30
N HIS A 188 -7.24 4.67 -2.01
CA HIS A 188 -8.65 5.05 -2.06
C HIS A 188 -8.98 6.09 -0.99
N GLY A 189 -9.46 7.26 -1.44
CA GLY A 189 -9.78 8.38 -0.56
C GLY A 189 -8.60 9.31 -0.24
N SER A 190 -7.41 9.04 -0.79
CA SER A 190 -6.28 9.98 -0.75
C SER A 190 -6.26 10.88 -1.99
N GLU A 191 -5.52 11.98 -1.92
CA GLU A 191 -5.30 12.89 -3.05
C GLU A 191 -3.80 13.14 -3.26
N ALA A 192 -3.36 13.19 -4.52
CA ALA A 192 -1.96 13.43 -4.84
C ALA A 192 -1.58 14.90 -4.70
N MET A 193 -0.59 15.16 -3.84
CA MET A 193 0.02 16.48 -3.71
C MET A 193 0.97 16.74 -4.87
N VAL A 194 0.84 17.88 -5.55
CA VAL A 194 1.77 18.30 -6.61
C VAL A 194 3.00 18.93 -5.97
N LEU A 195 4.14 18.28 -6.13
CA LEU A 195 5.40 18.64 -5.50
C LEU A 195 6.30 19.50 -6.40
N ASP A 196 5.89 19.86 -7.62
CA ASP A 196 6.73 20.60 -8.59
C ASP A 196 7.25 21.94 -8.05
N GLY A 197 6.53 22.56 -7.11
CA GLY A 197 6.95 23.80 -6.45
C GLY A 197 7.94 23.61 -5.30
N LEU A 198 8.24 22.37 -4.90
CA LEU A 198 9.19 22.04 -3.82
C LEU A 198 10.61 21.84 -4.36
N ALA A 199 11.60 21.75 -3.46
CA ALA A 199 13.01 21.53 -3.83
C ALA A 199 13.17 20.32 -4.79
N GLU A 200 13.99 20.47 -5.83
CA GLU A 200 14.24 19.39 -6.81
C GLU A 200 14.85 18.14 -6.17
N SER A 201 15.57 18.28 -5.06
CA SER A 201 16.16 17.17 -4.28
C SER A 201 15.14 16.43 -3.41
N LEU A 202 13.98 17.03 -3.12
CA LEU A 202 12.92 16.38 -2.36
C LEU A 202 12.35 15.22 -3.17
N ARG A 203 12.41 14.02 -2.59
CA ARG A 203 11.79 12.81 -3.13
C ARG A 203 10.61 12.44 -2.22
N PRO A 204 9.40 12.25 -2.75
CA PRO A 204 8.32 11.67 -1.98
C PRO A 204 8.69 10.25 -1.53
N LEU A 205 8.26 9.89 -0.31
CA LEU A 205 8.41 8.54 0.23
C LEU A 205 7.40 7.58 -0.41
N ILE A 206 6.23 8.09 -0.81
CA ILE A 206 5.21 7.36 -1.55
C ILE A 206 4.81 8.18 -2.80
N GLN A 207 5.24 7.65 -3.93
CA GLN A 207 5.21 8.07 -5.33
C GLN A 207 4.01 7.78 -6.24
N PRO A 208 2.86 8.47 -6.30
CA PRO A 208 1.98 8.28 -7.46
C PRO A 208 2.72 8.66 -8.75
N ILE A 209 2.72 7.76 -9.73
CA ILE A 209 3.32 8.05 -11.04
C ILE A 209 2.27 8.73 -11.90
N ASP A 210 2.48 10.01 -12.22
CA ASP A 210 1.55 10.77 -13.07
C ASP A 210 1.48 10.22 -14.50
N THR A 211 0.49 10.70 -15.25
CA THR A 211 0.36 10.42 -16.69
C THR A 211 1.65 10.78 -17.44
N TRP A 212 1.99 9.97 -18.45
CA TRP A 212 3.16 10.18 -19.32
C TRP A 212 3.09 11.48 -20.16
N PHE A 213 1.93 12.14 -20.21
CA PHE A 213 1.77 13.43 -20.88
C PHE A 213 2.16 14.62 -20.00
N GLU A 214 1.87 14.55 -18.70
CA GLU A 214 2.03 15.68 -17.77
C GLU A 214 3.26 15.50 -16.88
N ALA A 215 3.55 14.26 -16.48
CA ALA A 215 4.75 13.86 -15.74
C ALA A 215 5.04 14.72 -14.50
N ARG A 216 3.99 15.16 -13.79
CA ARG A 216 4.13 15.97 -12.57
C ARG A 216 4.76 15.12 -11.47
N ARG A 217 5.53 15.76 -10.59
CA ARG A 217 6.04 15.11 -9.39
C ARG A 217 4.92 15.06 -8.34
N LEU A 218 4.30 13.91 -8.19
CA LEU A 218 3.23 13.70 -7.21
C LEU A 218 3.79 13.05 -5.94
N GLY A 219 3.09 13.23 -4.81
CA GLY A 219 3.37 12.51 -3.58
C GLY A 219 2.13 12.30 -2.72
N LEU A 220 2.03 11.14 -2.07
CA LEU A 220 1.07 10.89 -0.98
C LEU A 220 1.70 11.08 0.40
N LEU A 221 3.02 10.94 0.47
CA LEU A 221 3.80 11.08 1.69
C LEU A 221 5.18 11.60 1.34
N PHE A 222 5.62 12.65 2.03
CA PHE A 222 6.99 13.17 1.94
C PHE A 222 7.40 13.84 3.25
N GLU A 223 8.70 14.03 3.42
CA GLU A 223 9.27 14.69 4.59
C GLU A 223 10.15 15.88 4.22
N ALA A 224 10.21 16.87 5.10
CA ALA A 224 11.00 18.08 4.93
C ALA A 224 11.33 18.73 6.28
N GLN A 225 12.38 19.54 6.30
CA GLN A 225 12.59 20.52 7.36
C GLN A 225 11.77 21.77 7.04
N VAL A 226 10.92 22.18 7.97
CA VAL A 226 10.04 23.34 7.81
C VAL A 226 10.13 24.17 9.08
N ASN A 227 10.39 25.46 8.92
CA ASN A 227 10.51 26.41 10.03
C ASN A 227 11.50 25.97 11.14
N GLY A 228 12.57 25.25 10.79
CA GLY A 228 13.56 24.73 11.75
C GLY A 228 13.18 23.42 12.45
N GLY A 229 11.97 22.90 12.26
CA GLY A 229 11.50 21.61 12.74
C GLY A 229 11.45 20.55 11.64
N SER A 230 11.04 19.33 12.01
CA SER A 230 10.90 18.20 11.09
C SER A 230 9.42 17.91 10.82
N LEU A 231 9.02 17.92 9.55
CA LEU A 231 7.64 17.75 9.12
C LEU A 231 7.52 16.52 8.20
N LEU A 232 6.59 15.63 8.53
CA LEU A 232 6.10 14.58 7.63
C LEU A 232 4.71 14.99 7.15
N VAL A 233 4.50 15.03 5.84
CA VAL A 233 3.22 15.46 5.22
C VAL A 233 2.59 14.26 4.53
N CYS A 234 1.36 13.93 4.89
CA CYS A 234 0.63 12.75 4.42
C CYS A 234 -0.77 13.15 3.96
N SER A 235 -1.19 12.70 2.78
CA SER A 235 -2.57 12.88 2.27
C SER A 235 -3.41 11.61 2.30
N MET A 236 -2.86 10.52 2.85
CA MET A 236 -3.61 9.28 3.08
C MET A 236 -4.40 9.38 4.39
N ASP A 237 -5.61 8.84 4.38
CA ASP A 237 -6.41 8.69 5.60
C ASP A 237 -5.87 7.53 6.44
N LEU A 238 -5.26 7.87 7.58
CA LEU A 238 -4.65 6.93 8.53
C LEU A 238 -5.27 7.00 9.93
N GLU A 239 -6.48 7.58 10.06
CA GLU A 239 -7.12 7.81 11.36
C GLU A 239 -8.56 7.31 11.42
N ASN A 240 -9.27 7.22 10.28
CA ASN A 240 -10.68 6.86 10.28
C ASN A 240 -10.90 5.36 10.08
N ASN A 241 -11.88 4.81 10.82
CA ASN A 241 -12.35 3.43 10.73
C ASN A 241 -11.22 2.38 10.90
N MET A 242 -10.27 2.67 11.78
CA MET A 242 -9.06 1.86 11.92
C MET A 242 -9.37 0.40 12.27
N ASP A 243 -10.39 0.13 13.10
CA ASP A 243 -10.77 -1.24 13.49
C ASP A 243 -11.05 -2.17 12.29
N ASP A 244 -11.55 -1.62 11.18
CA ASP A 244 -11.88 -2.34 9.95
C ASP A 244 -10.81 -2.20 8.85
N ARG A 245 -9.89 -1.25 9.01
CA ARG A 245 -8.87 -0.88 8.02
C ARG A 245 -7.50 -1.41 8.40
N LEU A 246 -7.29 -2.69 8.13
CA LEU A 246 -6.07 -3.42 8.55
C LEU A 246 -4.79 -2.85 7.96
N VAL A 247 -4.83 -2.43 6.69
CA VAL A 247 -3.68 -1.88 6.00
C VAL A 247 -3.32 -0.52 6.60
N ALA A 248 -4.30 0.38 6.78
CA ALA A 248 -4.09 1.68 7.40
C ALA A 248 -3.55 1.54 8.81
N ARG A 249 -4.04 0.58 9.60
CA ARG A 249 -3.49 0.26 10.93
C ARG A 249 -2.01 -0.13 10.88
N GLN A 250 -1.64 -1.00 9.94
CA GLN A 250 -0.23 -1.41 9.79
C GLN A 250 0.64 -0.24 9.31
N MET A 251 0.16 0.55 8.35
CA MET A 251 0.87 1.72 7.85
C MET A 251 1.05 2.78 8.95
N TRP A 252 0.00 3.05 9.73
CA TRP A 252 0.05 3.94 10.89
C TRP A 252 1.07 3.46 11.91
N PHE A 253 1.08 2.17 12.24
CA PHE A 253 2.08 1.59 13.13
C PHE A 253 3.49 1.81 12.61
N SER A 254 3.75 1.53 11.33
CA SER A 254 5.07 1.73 10.72
C SER A 254 5.50 3.20 10.72
N LEU A 255 4.58 4.10 10.37
CA LEU A 255 4.79 5.55 10.33
C LEU A 255 5.08 6.14 11.73
N MET A 256 4.32 5.73 12.75
CA MET A 256 4.54 6.16 14.13
C MET A 256 5.90 5.70 14.68
N ASN A 257 6.28 4.45 14.42
CA ASN A 257 7.60 3.94 14.80
C ASN A 257 8.73 4.69 14.07
N TYR A 258 8.54 5.02 12.79
CA TYR A 258 9.48 5.82 12.02
C TYR A 258 9.67 7.22 12.63
N LEU A 259 8.58 7.95 12.90
CA LEU A 259 8.61 9.29 13.51
C LEU A 259 9.27 9.31 14.90
N ALA A 260 9.08 8.23 15.67
CA ALA A 260 9.69 8.05 16.98
C ALA A 260 11.18 7.69 16.94
N SER A 261 11.70 7.28 15.78
CA SER A 261 13.10 6.89 15.62
C SER A 261 14.02 8.06 15.25
N ASP A 262 15.33 7.82 15.35
CA ASP A 262 16.37 8.73 14.84
C ASP A 262 16.47 8.70 13.31
N ALA A 263 15.82 7.73 12.64
CA ALA A 263 15.81 7.64 11.19
C ALA A 263 14.91 8.71 10.55
N PHE A 264 13.94 9.25 11.29
CA PHE A 264 13.19 10.44 10.85
C PHE A 264 14.06 11.69 11.00
N ALA A 265 14.82 11.96 9.96
CA ALA A 265 15.80 13.03 9.86
C ALA A 265 15.75 13.69 8.47
N PRO A 266 14.67 14.44 8.17
CA PRO A 266 14.50 15.04 6.85
C PRO A 266 15.65 15.98 6.51
N GLU A 267 16.14 15.95 5.28
CA GLU A 267 17.30 16.75 4.85
C GLU A 267 16.92 17.99 4.04
N ASN A 268 15.77 17.94 3.36
CA ASN A 268 15.34 19.01 2.46
C ASN A 268 14.65 20.13 3.23
N VAL A 269 15.21 21.33 3.20
CA VAL A 269 14.57 22.53 3.76
C VAL A 269 13.53 23.08 2.79
N VAL A 270 12.30 23.27 3.26
CA VAL A 270 11.17 23.77 2.49
C VAL A 270 10.53 24.94 3.22
N ALA A 271 10.22 26.02 2.49
CA ALA A 271 9.55 27.18 3.06
C ALA A 271 8.08 26.88 3.37
N VAL A 272 7.52 27.52 4.39
CA VAL A 272 6.12 27.31 4.83
C VAL A 272 5.16 27.56 3.67
N GLU A 273 5.39 28.64 2.92
CA GLU A 273 4.57 29.06 1.79
C GLU A 273 4.57 28.03 0.65
N GLN A 274 5.64 27.24 0.52
CA GLN A 274 5.70 26.15 -0.46
C GLN A 274 4.82 24.96 -0.03
N ILE A 275 4.75 24.67 1.27
CA ILE A 275 3.84 23.65 1.80
C ILE A 275 2.39 24.12 1.67
N GLU A 276 2.10 25.38 2.03
CA GLU A 276 0.76 25.96 1.82
C GLU A 276 0.34 25.94 0.34
N GLY A 277 1.30 26.03 -0.59
CA GLY A 277 1.04 25.95 -2.03
C GLY A 277 0.50 24.60 -2.53
N ILE A 278 0.61 23.53 -1.74
CA ILE A 278 0.09 22.19 -2.09
C ILE A 278 -1.37 21.99 -1.66
N VAL A 279 -1.90 22.87 -0.80
CA VAL A 279 -3.29 22.85 -0.33
C VAL A 279 -4.11 23.97 -0.95
N THR A 280 -5.42 23.82 -0.95
CA THR A 280 -6.36 24.88 -1.31
C THR A 280 -6.42 25.89 -0.18
N ALA A 281 -6.42 27.19 -0.52
CA ALA A 281 -6.59 28.24 0.48
C ALA A 281 -7.93 28.08 1.22
N SER A 282 -7.86 28.01 2.54
CA SER A 282 -9.02 27.95 3.45
C SER A 282 -9.72 29.31 3.56
#